data_AF-A0A349MIZ7-F1
#
_entry.id   AF-A0A349MIZ7-F1
#
_cell.length_a   1.000
_cell.length_b   1.000
_cell.length_c   1.000
_cell.angle_alpha   90.00
_cell.angle_beta   90.00
_cell.angle_gamma   90.00
#
_symmetry.space_group_name_H-M   'P 1'
#
loop_
_entity.id
_entity.type
_entity.pdbx_description
1 polymer ?
#
loop_
_entity_poly.entity_id
_entity_poly.type
_entity_poly.pdbx_seq_one_letter_code
_entity_poly.pdbx_strand_id
1 'polypeptide(L)'
;IKVKNFDNIARDTLDEWVYFLKNSDIRDDFTARGLKKAKEKLDVLQLPEMERKAYERYQDELHDQASFVLSTYGAGKWEGRQEGEQIGEQKGEAKILTRQLQRRFGVVPAWANEKIVKAEPSALEEWSLCIFDAQSLDDVFSDKV
;
A
#
# COMPACT_ATOMS: atom_id res chain seq x y z
N ILE A 1 -37.31 32.97 -18.99
CA ILE A 1 -37.06 33.62 -17.68
C ILE A 1 -36.48 35.01 -17.96
N LYS A 2 -37.15 36.09 -17.57
CA LYS A 2 -36.72 37.48 -17.83
C LYS A 2 -35.64 37.87 -16.82
N VAL A 3 -34.36 37.72 -17.18
CA VAL A 3 -33.18 37.99 -16.33
C VAL A 3 -32.90 39.50 -16.12
N LYS A 4 -33.85 40.40 -16.42
CA LYS A 4 -33.59 41.86 -16.40
C LYS A 4 -33.83 42.55 -15.06
N ASN A 5 -34.50 41.92 -14.09
CA ASN A 5 -34.83 42.55 -12.80
C ASN A 5 -34.51 41.63 -11.59
N PHE A 6 -33.25 41.20 -11.42
CA PHE A 6 -32.81 40.65 -10.14
C PHE A 6 -32.37 41.80 -9.23
N ASP A 7 -33.09 41.99 -8.12
CA ASP A 7 -32.95 43.10 -7.17
C ASP A 7 -31.86 42.87 -6.10
N ASN A 8 -31.00 41.87 -6.29
CA ASN A 8 -29.97 41.45 -5.35
C ASN A 8 -30.51 40.98 -3.99
N ILE A 9 -31.79 40.61 -3.92
CA ILE A 9 -32.41 40.03 -2.72
C ILE A 9 -32.47 38.51 -2.92
N ALA A 10 -31.75 37.77 -2.07
CA ALA A 10 -31.83 36.32 -2.04
C ALA A 10 -33.11 35.90 -1.28
N ARG A 11 -34.14 35.42 -2.00
CA ARG A 11 -35.42 35.00 -1.40
C ARG A 11 -35.55 33.49 -1.28
N ASP A 12 -34.82 32.76 -2.12
CA ASP A 12 -34.73 31.31 -2.10
C ASP A 12 -33.31 30.83 -2.46
N THR A 13 -33.10 29.52 -2.44
CA THR A 13 -31.79 28.92 -2.72
C THR A 13 -31.29 29.17 -4.14
N LEU A 14 -32.16 29.39 -5.13
CA LEU A 14 -31.76 29.73 -6.49
C LEU A 14 -31.30 31.18 -6.55
N ASP A 15 -32.01 32.09 -5.89
CA ASP A 15 -31.64 33.49 -5.77
C ASP A 15 -30.31 33.67 -5.02
N GLU A 16 -30.01 32.84 -4.04
CA GLU A 16 -28.70 32.79 -3.38
C GLU A 16 -27.57 32.46 -4.39
N TRP A 17 -27.79 31.50 -5.29
CA TRP A 17 -26.86 31.19 -6.38
C TRP A 17 -26.74 32.35 -7.38
N VAL A 18 -27.84 32.99 -7.75
CA VAL A 18 -27.85 34.16 -8.64
C VAL A 18 -27.11 35.34 -7.99
N TYR A 19 -27.28 35.54 -6.68
CA TYR A 19 -26.56 36.55 -5.91
C TYR A 19 -25.05 36.28 -5.92
N PHE A 20 -24.64 35.06 -5.61
CA PHE A 20 -23.23 34.66 -5.62
C PHE A 20 -22.60 34.90 -7.00
N LEU A 21 -23.22 34.42 -8.07
CA LEU A 21 -22.68 34.55 -9.43
C LEU A 21 -22.58 36.00 -9.91
N LYS A 22 -23.45 36.89 -9.41
CA LYS A 22 -23.46 38.31 -9.79
C LYS A 22 -22.51 39.16 -8.97
N ASN A 23 -22.37 38.86 -7.68
CA ASN A 23 -21.64 39.71 -6.74
C ASN A 23 -20.30 39.10 -6.28
N SER A 24 -20.02 37.83 -6.63
CA SER A 24 -18.84 37.09 -6.17
C SER A 24 -18.68 37.13 -4.65
N ASP A 25 -19.80 37.05 -3.94
CA ASP A 25 -19.89 37.12 -2.48
C ASP A 25 -20.96 36.15 -1.98
N ILE A 26 -20.71 35.52 -0.84
CA ILE A 26 -21.58 34.52 -0.21
C ILE A 26 -21.77 34.92 1.24
N ARG A 27 -22.97 35.41 1.54
CA ARG A 27 -23.36 35.78 2.91
C ARG A 27 -23.46 34.54 3.79
N ASP A 28 -23.20 34.70 5.09
CA ASP A 28 -23.16 33.59 6.05
C ASP A 28 -24.53 32.95 6.31
N ASP A 29 -25.61 33.67 6.00
CA ASP A 29 -26.99 33.20 6.14
C ASP A 29 -27.49 32.35 4.95
N PHE A 30 -26.68 32.19 3.89
CA PHE A 30 -27.07 31.41 2.71
C PHE A 30 -27.14 29.91 3.01
N THR A 31 -28.21 29.27 2.55
CA THR A 31 -28.55 27.88 2.87
C THR A 31 -28.42 26.91 1.69
N ALA A 32 -28.21 27.43 0.47
CA ALA A 32 -28.20 26.62 -0.73
C ALA A 32 -27.08 25.57 -0.69
N ARG A 33 -27.48 24.35 -1.07
CA ARG A 33 -26.59 23.19 -1.06
C ARG A 33 -25.40 23.44 -1.98
N GLY A 34 -24.19 23.41 -1.42
CA GLY A 34 -22.94 23.59 -2.16
C GLY A 34 -22.36 25.00 -2.10
N LEU A 35 -23.12 26.03 -1.70
CA LEU A 35 -22.56 27.39 -1.56
C LEU A 35 -21.48 27.46 -0.48
N LYS A 36 -21.56 26.65 0.58
CA LYS A 36 -20.47 26.54 1.56
C LYS A 36 -19.13 26.12 0.93
N LYS A 37 -19.14 25.11 0.04
CA LYS A 37 -17.93 24.67 -0.69
C LYS A 37 -17.49 25.72 -1.70
N ALA A 38 -18.43 26.41 -2.34
CA ALA A 38 -18.13 27.51 -3.25
C ALA A 38 -17.46 28.68 -2.51
N LYS A 39 -17.91 28.99 -1.28
CA LYS A 39 -17.31 30.00 -0.40
C LYS A 39 -15.87 29.65 -0.06
N GLU A 40 -15.60 28.44 0.40
CA GLU A 40 -14.23 27.98 0.67
C GLU A 40 -13.32 28.12 -0.56
N LYS A 41 -13.82 27.82 -1.77
CA LYS A 41 -13.05 28.02 -3.02
C LYS A 41 -12.89 29.49 -3.38
N LEU A 42 -13.93 30.30 -3.18
CA LEU A 42 -13.91 31.73 -3.44
C LEU A 42 -12.90 32.43 -2.52
N ASP A 43 -12.88 32.08 -1.24
CA ASP A 43 -11.94 32.60 -0.25
C ASP A 43 -10.48 32.38 -0.71
N VAL A 44 -10.17 31.17 -1.19
CA VAL A 44 -8.85 30.85 -1.78
C VAL A 44 -8.56 31.68 -3.04
N LEU A 45 -9.56 31.88 -3.90
CA LEU A 45 -9.41 32.69 -5.12
C LEU A 45 -9.30 34.19 -4.85
N GLN A 46 -9.79 34.67 -3.71
CA GLN A 46 -9.65 36.05 -3.27
C GLN A 46 -8.34 36.32 -2.53
N LEU A 47 -7.58 35.28 -2.17
CA LEU A 47 -6.24 35.46 -1.60
C LEU A 47 -5.33 36.27 -2.54
N PRO A 48 -4.46 37.13 -1.97
CA PRO A 48 -3.36 37.74 -2.72
C PRO A 48 -2.54 36.68 -3.46
N GLU A 49 -2.00 37.01 -4.63
CA GLU A 49 -1.30 36.05 -5.49
C GLU A 49 -0.17 35.30 -4.75
N MET A 50 0.56 36.01 -3.88
CA MET A 50 1.63 35.42 -3.08
C MET A 50 1.10 34.37 -2.09
N GLU A 51 0.01 34.67 -1.39
CA GLU A 51 -0.60 33.77 -0.41
C GLU A 51 -1.27 32.57 -1.09
N ARG A 52 -1.94 32.80 -2.23
CA ARG A 52 -2.54 31.72 -3.03
C ARG A 52 -1.49 30.74 -3.54
N LYS A 53 -0.38 31.24 -4.09
CA LYS A 53 0.73 30.40 -4.53
C LYS A 53 1.36 29.61 -3.38
N ALA A 54 1.46 30.22 -2.19
CA ALA A 54 1.95 29.52 -1.00
C ALA A 54 0.98 28.41 -0.57
N TYR A 55 -0.32 28.68 -0.61
CA TYR A 55 -1.36 27.69 -0.31
C TYR A 55 -1.36 26.52 -1.30
N GLU A 56 -1.30 26.79 -2.60
CA GLU A 56 -1.23 25.76 -3.65
C GLU A 56 -0.01 24.84 -3.44
N ARG A 57 1.18 25.43 -3.22
CA ARG A 57 2.39 24.66 -2.91
C ARG A 57 2.23 23.78 -1.67
N TYR A 58 1.63 24.31 -0.61
CA TYR A 58 1.37 23.53 0.59
C TYR A 58 0.43 22.35 0.33
N GLN A 59 -0.59 22.52 -0.51
CA GLN A 59 -1.48 21.42 -0.90
C GLN A 59 -0.74 20.37 -1.73
N ASP A 60 0.10 20.79 -2.66
CA ASP A 60 0.93 19.89 -3.47
C ASP A 60 1.89 19.09 -2.59
N GLU A 61 2.57 19.74 -1.64
CA GLU A 61 3.46 19.07 -0.67
C GLU A 61 2.73 18.01 0.16
N LEU A 62 1.52 18.31 0.64
CA LEU A 62 0.70 17.33 1.37
C LEU A 62 0.28 16.14 0.49
N HIS A 63 -0.07 16.42 -0.76
CA HIS A 63 -0.43 15.39 -1.72
C HIS A 63 0.75 14.45 -2.02
N ASP A 64 1.93 15.03 -2.22
CA ASP A 64 3.17 14.29 -2.47
C ASP A 64 3.55 13.43 -1.26
N GLN A 65 3.46 13.99 -0.04
CA GLN A 65 3.70 13.24 1.19
C GLN A 65 2.73 12.07 1.34
N ALA A 66 1.44 12.29 1.11
CA ALA A 66 0.43 11.24 1.19
C ALA A 66 0.67 10.14 0.15
N SER A 67 1.01 10.52 -1.08
CA SER A 67 1.32 9.59 -2.18
C SER A 67 2.58 8.78 -1.90
N PHE A 68 3.62 9.41 -1.34
CA PHE A 68 4.84 8.74 -0.92
C PHE A 68 4.57 7.72 0.19
N VAL A 69 3.83 8.09 1.23
CA VAL A 69 3.48 7.18 2.33
C VAL A 69 2.66 5.98 1.82
N LEU A 70 1.65 6.23 0.98
CA LEU A 70 0.80 5.18 0.43
C LEU A 70 1.60 4.21 -0.45
N SER A 71 2.47 4.74 -1.32
CA SER A 71 3.31 3.93 -2.21
C SER A 71 4.36 3.13 -1.44
N THR A 72 5.03 3.74 -0.46
CA THR A 72 6.04 3.07 0.38
C THR A 72 5.41 1.98 1.26
N TYR A 73 4.24 2.26 1.85
CA TYR A 73 3.47 1.24 2.57
C TYR A 73 3.08 0.07 1.65
N GLY A 74 2.64 0.37 0.43
CA GLY A 74 2.31 -0.63 -0.58
C GLY A 74 3.51 -1.51 -0.94
N ALA A 75 4.67 -0.89 -1.20
CA ALA A 75 5.92 -1.59 -1.51
C ALA A 75 6.37 -2.48 -0.35
N GLY A 76 6.45 -1.94 0.88
CA GLY A 76 6.88 -2.72 2.04
C GLY A 76 5.94 -3.89 2.37
N LYS A 77 4.63 -3.73 2.17
CA LYS A 77 3.67 -4.84 2.33
C LYS A 77 3.86 -5.92 1.25
N TRP A 78 4.20 -5.53 0.02
CA TRP A 78 4.46 -6.45 -1.07
C TRP A 78 5.76 -7.23 -0.85
N GLU A 79 6.85 -6.54 -0.51
CA GLU A 79 8.14 -7.13 -0.15
C GLU A 79 8.00 -8.10 1.03
N GLY A 80 7.39 -7.68 2.12
CA GLY A 80 7.19 -8.55 3.29
C GLY A 80 6.31 -9.77 3.00
N ARG A 81 5.40 -9.68 2.04
CA ARG A 81 4.63 -10.85 1.57
C ARG A 81 5.51 -11.81 0.77
N GLN A 82 6.32 -11.31 -0.15
CA GLN A 82 7.23 -12.12 -0.96
C GLN A 82 8.28 -12.82 -0.09
N GLU A 83 8.90 -12.10 0.84
CA GLU A 83 9.84 -12.67 1.81
C GLU A 83 9.16 -13.73 2.69
N GLY A 84 7.97 -13.44 3.20
CA GLY A 84 7.20 -14.38 4.01
C GLY A 84 6.81 -15.66 3.26
N GLU A 85 6.49 -15.55 1.98
CA GLU A 85 6.17 -16.68 1.10
C GLU A 85 7.41 -17.55 0.87
N GLN A 86 8.56 -16.97 0.52
CA GLN A 86 9.83 -17.68 0.33
C GLN A 86 10.30 -18.38 1.62
N ILE A 87 10.26 -17.68 2.77
CA ILE A 87 10.62 -18.26 4.06
C ILE A 87 9.66 -19.40 4.43
N GLY A 88 8.38 -19.26 4.09
CA GLY A 88 7.35 -20.28 4.31
C GLY A 88 7.60 -21.54 3.49
N GLU A 89 7.92 -21.37 2.21
CA GLU A 89 8.27 -22.44 1.27
C GLU A 89 9.50 -23.22 1.75
N GLN A 90 10.62 -22.52 2.02
CA GLN A 90 11.85 -23.13 2.56
C GLN A 90 11.61 -23.95 3.83
N LYS A 91 10.87 -23.37 4.80
CA LYS A 91 10.51 -24.09 6.04
C LYS A 91 9.63 -25.30 5.77
N GLY A 92 8.76 -25.22 4.76
CA GLY A 92 7.92 -26.31 4.29
C GLY A 92 8.75 -27.47 3.73
N GLU A 93 9.65 -27.16 2.80
CA GLU A 93 10.57 -28.12 2.18
C GLU A 93 11.46 -28.79 3.22
N ALA A 94 12.14 -28.00 4.07
CA ALA A 94 12.97 -28.49 5.16
C ALA A 94 12.21 -29.48 6.06
N LYS A 95 10.95 -29.15 6.41
CA LYS A 95 10.09 -30.01 7.22
C LYS A 95 9.69 -31.30 6.51
N ILE A 96 9.41 -31.24 5.21
CA ILE A 96 9.09 -32.43 4.42
C ILE A 96 10.33 -33.32 4.26
N LEU A 97 11.48 -32.76 3.90
CA LEU A 97 12.74 -33.49 3.80
C LEU A 97 13.08 -34.18 5.12
N THR A 98 12.96 -33.47 6.25
CA THR A 98 13.17 -34.07 7.58
C THR A 98 12.28 -35.29 7.81
N ARG A 99 10.99 -35.22 7.44
CA ARG A 99 10.05 -36.35 7.58
C ARG A 99 10.42 -37.51 6.65
N GLN A 100 10.88 -37.24 5.43
CA GLN A 100 11.31 -38.26 4.50
C GLN A 100 12.58 -38.97 5.02
N LEU A 101 13.56 -38.21 5.51
CA LEU A 101 14.77 -38.74 6.14
C LEU A 101 14.42 -39.59 7.36
N GLN A 102 13.47 -39.12 8.17
CA GLN A 102 13.00 -39.88 9.32
C GLN A 102 12.39 -41.23 8.93
N ARG A 103 11.60 -41.23 7.85
CA ARG A 103 10.96 -42.44 7.35
C ARG A 103 11.96 -43.45 6.76
N ARG A 104 13.04 -42.97 6.15
CA ARG A 104 14.01 -43.81 5.43
C ARG A 104 15.16 -44.28 6.31
N PHE A 105 15.66 -43.41 7.19
CA PHE A 105 16.87 -43.64 7.99
C PHE A 105 16.59 -43.70 9.51
N GLY A 106 15.35 -43.47 9.94
CA GLY A 106 14.98 -43.49 11.36
C GLY A 106 15.24 -42.15 12.04
N VAL A 107 15.85 -42.14 13.23
CA VAL A 107 16.06 -40.86 13.94
C VAL A 107 17.08 -40.02 13.20
N VAL A 108 16.69 -38.81 12.79
CA VAL A 108 17.59 -37.85 12.14
C VAL A 108 18.46 -37.19 13.23
N PRO A 109 19.80 -37.36 13.18
CA PRO A 109 20.71 -36.81 14.18
C PRO A 109 20.76 -35.27 14.11
N ALA A 110 21.18 -34.64 15.21
CA ALA A 110 21.16 -33.19 15.36
C ALA A 110 21.95 -32.45 14.26
N TRP A 111 23.11 -32.99 13.86
CA TRP A 111 23.94 -32.40 12.80
C TRP A 111 23.21 -32.29 11.46
N ALA A 112 22.37 -33.27 11.11
CA ALA A 112 21.62 -33.28 9.86
C ALA A 112 20.48 -32.26 9.92
N ASN A 113 19.78 -32.17 11.05
CA ASN A 113 18.76 -31.13 11.25
C ASN A 113 19.36 -29.72 11.17
N GLU A 114 20.54 -29.49 11.76
CA GLU A 114 21.23 -28.20 11.64
C GLU A 114 21.59 -27.86 10.19
N LYS A 115 22.01 -28.87 9.40
CA LYS A 115 22.32 -28.69 7.97
C LYS A 115 21.05 -28.33 7.18
N ILE A 116 19.92 -29.00 7.43
CA ILE A 116 18.62 -28.71 6.80
C ILE A 116 18.10 -27.32 7.15
N VAL A 117 18.21 -26.90 8.42
CA VAL A 117 17.70 -25.60 8.88
C VAL A 117 18.47 -24.42 8.27
N LYS A 118 19.76 -24.61 7.95
CA LYS A 118 20.63 -23.58 7.37
C LYS A 118 20.78 -23.68 5.86
N ALA A 119 20.10 -24.65 5.23
CA ALA A 119 20.24 -24.90 3.80
C ALA A 119 19.48 -23.85 2.98
N GLU A 120 20.08 -23.47 1.85
CA GLU A 120 19.41 -22.72 0.80
C GLU A 120 18.38 -23.62 0.09
N PRO A 121 17.33 -23.05 -0.55
CA PRO A 121 16.29 -23.81 -1.25
C PRO A 121 16.85 -24.85 -2.24
N SER A 122 17.87 -24.48 -3.01
CA SER A 122 18.47 -25.36 -4.02
C SER A 122 19.06 -26.63 -3.39
N ALA A 123 19.69 -26.50 -2.22
CA ALA A 123 20.23 -27.65 -1.51
C ALA A 123 19.11 -28.56 -0.96
N LEU A 124 18.01 -27.98 -0.47
CA LEU A 124 16.85 -28.76 -0.02
C LEU A 124 16.23 -29.54 -1.18
N GLU A 125 16.10 -28.92 -2.36
CA GLU A 125 15.60 -29.57 -3.57
C GLU A 125 16.51 -30.73 -4.00
N GLU A 126 17.82 -30.50 -4.10
CA GLU A 126 18.80 -31.54 -4.46
C GLU A 126 18.78 -32.73 -3.50
N TRP A 127 18.72 -32.47 -2.19
CA TRP A 127 18.64 -33.53 -1.19
C TRP A 127 17.31 -34.28 -1.26
N SER A 128 16.22 -33.58 -1.59
CA SER A 128 14.90 -34.21 -1.79
C SER A 128 14.88 -35.18 -2.97
N LEU A 129 15.73 -34.96 -3.98
CA LEU A 129 15.91 -35.87 -5.10
C LEU A 129 16.88 -37.00 -4.75
N CYS A 130 18.01 -36.68 -4.10
CA CYS A 130 19.04 -37.66 -3.75
C CYS A 130 18.58 -38.70 -2.72
N ILE A 131 17.58 -38.37 -1.90
CA ILE A 131 17.08 -39.26 -0.84
C ILE A 131 16.60 -40.61 -1.36
N PHE A 132 16.12 -40.70 -2.61
CA PHE A 132 15.59 -41.94 -3.15
C PHE A 132 16.68 -42.97 -3.46
N ASP A 133 17.88 -42.51 -3.81
CA ASP A 133 19.01 -43.34 -4.26
C ASP A 133 20.09 -43.54 -3.19
N ALA A 134 20.21 -42.61 -2.24
CA ALA A 134 21.20 -42.62 -1.16
C ALA A 134 21.18 -43.94 -0.35
N GLN A 135 22.28 -44.36 0.28
CA GLN A 135 22.27 -45.51 1.23
C GLN A 135 22.40 -45.04 2.68
N SER A 136 22.83 -43.80 2.88
CA SER A 136 23.04 -43.17 4.18
C SER A 136 22.66 -41.69 4.16
N LEU A 137 22.62 -41.06 5.34
CA LEU A 137 22.46 -39.61 5.43
C LEU A 137 23.63 -38.86 4.79
N ASP A 138 24.85 -39.38 4.92
CA ASP A 138 26.04 -38.77 4.31
C ASP A 138 25.92 -38.73 2.77
N ASP A 139 25.35 -39.76 2.15
CA ASP A 139 25.11 -39.79 0.71
C ASP A 139 24.11 -38.71 0.28
N VAL A 140 23.05 -38.48 1.07
CA VAL A 140 22.04 -37.44 0.79
C VAL A 140 22.68 -36.06 0.84
N PHE A 141 23.50 -35.81 1.86
CA PHE A 141 24.11 -34.50 2.10
C PHE A 141 25.46 -34.32 1.41
N SER A 142 25.86 -35.24 0.54
CA SER A 142 27.10 -35.15 -0.21
C SER A 142 27.02 -34.01 -1.23
N ASP A 143 28.00 -33.12 -1.21
CA ASP A 143 28.12 -32.10 -2.25
C ASP A 143 28.52 -32.85 -3.54
N LYS A 144 27.56 -33.06 -4.44
CA LYS A 144 27.90 -33.48 -5.80
C LYS A 144 28.54 -32.26 -6.48
N VAL A 145 29.88 -32.27 -6.50
CA VAL A 145 30.72 -31.34 -7.26
C VAL A 145 30.25 -31.22 -8.70
#